data_AF-A0A099NRC1-F1
#
_entry.id   AF-A0A099NRC1-F1
#
_cell.length_a   1.000
_cell.length_b   1.000
_cell.length_c   1.000
_cell.angle_alpha   90.00
_cell.angle_beta   90.00
_cell.angle_gamma   90.00
#
_symmetry.space_group_name_H-M   'P 1'
#
loop_
_entity.id
_entity.type
_entity.pdbx_description
1 polymer ?
#
loop_
_entity_poly.entity_id
_entity_poly.type
_entity_poly.pdbx_seq_one_letter_code
_entity_poly.pdbx_strand_id
1 'polypeptide(L)'
;MFARQSVRTAVAAARVQPVAQRNASSLVNKLQTLGEKSIYYAKVTAELSKIVYVKEGLAPPTVAEFTKVYECASKQAQLFAKDPKAVIELFIKNAKGFNKDEILRYLAYFIQILGFFSLGEIIGRRNVVGYASEH
;
A
#
# COMPACT_ATOMS: atom_id res chain seq x y z
N MET A 1 -37.30 59.15 21.28
CA MET A 1 -36.38 58.50 20.31
C MET A 1 -35.29 57.61 20.96
N PHE A 2 -35.25 57.46 22.29
CA PHE A 2 -34.11 56.86 23.00
C PHE A 2 -34.09 55.30 23.06
N ALA A 3 -35.21 54.62 22.81
CA ALA A 3 -35.28 53.16 22.92
C ALA A 3 -34.67 52.40 21.72
N ARG A 4 -34.48 53.06 20.57
CA ARG A 4 -33.90 52.42 19.37
C ARG A 4 -32.37 52.40 19.37
N GLN A 5 -31.71 53.24 20.17
CA GLN A 5 -30.25 53.28 20.26
C GLN A 5 -29.70 52.15 21.13
N SER A 6 -30.37 51.82 22.25
CA SER A 6 -29.93 50.76 23.18
C SER A 6 -30.01 49.35 22.58
N VAL A 7 -31.04 49.08 21.76
CA VAL A 7 -31.17 47.79 21.07
C VAL A 7 -30.09 47.62 19.99
N ARG A 8 -29.71 48.69 19.29
CA ARG A 8 -28.66 48.65 18.26
C ARG A 8 -27.26 48.47 18.86
N THR A 9 -26.99 49.05 20.03
CA THR A 9 -25.69 48.89 20.70
C THR A 9 -25.52 47.51 21.35
N ALA A 10 -26.59 46.93 21.93
CA ALA A 10 -26.55 45.57 22.47
C ALA A 10 -26.35 44.50 21.37
N VAL A 11 -27.01 44.66 20.21
CA VAL A 11 -26.83 43.77 19.05
C VAL A 11 -25.43 43.94 18.43
N ALA A 12 -24.89 45.16 18.40
CA ALA A 12 -23.51 45.40 17.93
C ALA A 12 -22.47 44.73 18.85
N ALA A 13 -22.62 44.84 20.17
CA ALA A 13 -21.73 44.19 21.14
C ALA A 13 -21.80 42.66 21.10
N ALA A 14 -22.98 42.08 20.89
CA ALA A 14 -23.15 40.62 20.70
C ALA A 14 -22.53 40.09 19.38
N ARG A 15 -22.33 40.97 18.37
CA ARG A 15 -21.71 40.63 17.08
C ARG A 15 -20.19 40.84 17.06
N VAL A 16 -19.63 41.51 18.08
CA VAL A 16 -18.19 41.55 18.31
C VAL A 16 -17.80 40.25 19.01
N GLN A 17 -17.77 39.17 18.24
CA GLN A 17 -17.08 37.96 18.68
C GLN A 17 -15.65 38.36 19.08
N PRO A 18 -15.18 37.97 20.29
CA PRO A 18 -13.85 38.36 20.75
C PRO A 18 -12.82 37.94 19.71
N VAL A 19 -11.75 38.72 19.52
CA VAL A 19 -10.71 38.46 18.50
C VAL A 19 -10.19 37.01 18.57
N ALA A 20 -10.16 36.42 19.77
CA ALA A 20 -9.88 35.01 20.01
C ALA A 20 -10.84 34.04 19.28
N GLN A 21 -12.15 34.31 19.27
CA GLN A 21 -13.17 33.50 18.59
C GLN A 21 -13.05 33.61 17.06
N ARG A 22 -12.67 34.78 16.54
CA ARG A 22 -12.42 34.98 15.09
C ARG A 22 -11.18 34.24 14.62
N ASN A 23 -10.11 34.27 15.41
CA ASN A 23 -8.88 33.53 15.14
C ASN A 23 -9.09 32.01 15.27
N ALA A 24 -9.87 31.56 16.26
CA ALA A 24 -10.25 30.16 16.39
C ALA A 24 -11.09 29.69 15.17
N SER A 25 -12.06 30.51 14.74
CA SER A 25 -12.91 30.20 13.58
C SER A 25 -12.11 30.13 12.27
N SER A 26 -11.10 30.99 12.09
CA SER A 26 -10.26 30.97 10.89
C SER A 26 -9.30 29.78 10.86
N LEU A 27 -8.79 29.33 12.01
CA LEU A 27 -8.01 28.10 12.14
C LEU A 27 -8.85 26.85 11.88
N VAL A 28 -10.07 26.78 12.43
CA VAL A 28 -11.00 25.67 12.17
C VAL A 28 -11.32 25.59 10.67
N ASN A 29 -11.59 26.72 10.00
CA ASN A 29 -11.84 26.75 8.56
C ASN A 29 -10.60 26.30 7.74
N LYS A 30 -9.38 26.63 8.18
CA LYS A 30 -8.15 26.13 7.54
C LYS A 30 -7.97 24.62 7.74
N LEU A 31 -8.27 24.10 8.93
CA LEU A 31 -8.21 22.66 9.20
C LEU A 31 -9.27 21.89 8.42
N GLN A 32 -10.48 22.45 8.30
CA GLN A 32 -11.54 21.86 7.48
C GLN A 32 -11.13 21.79 6.00
N THR A 33 -10.58 22.87 5.44
CA THR A 33 -10.12 22.86 4.03
C THR A 33 -8.94 21.91 3.81
N LEU A 34 -8.01 21.78 4.76
CA LEU A 34 -6.95 20.77 4.70
C LEU A 34 -7.49 19.34 4.81
N GLY A 35 -8.50 19.13 5.66
CA GLY A 35 -9.20 17.85 5.79
C GLY A 35 -9.94 17.45 4.51
N GLU A 36 -10.67 18.38 3.91
CA GLU A 36 -11.34 18.14 2.63
C GLU A 36 -10.33 17.83 1.51
N LYS A 37 -9.20 18.55 1.47
CA LYS A 37 -8.14 18.31 0.51
C LYS A 37 -7.46 16.94 0.69
N SER A 38 -7.21 16.54 1.93
CA SER A 38 -6.60 15.23 2.23
C SER A 38 -7.55 14.08 1.86
N ILE A 39 -8.84 14.21 2.15
CA ILE A 39 -9.87 13.25 1.73
C ILE A 39 -9.91 13.15 0.21
N TYR A 40 -9.88 14.27 -0.50
CA TYR A 40 -9.86 14.28 -1.96
C TYR A 40 -8.63 13.53 -2.51
N TYR A 41 -7.43 13.84 -2.04
CA TYR A 41 -6.23 13.15 -2.50
C TYR A 41 -6.20 11.68 -2.09
N ALA A 42 -6.72 11.32 -0.92
CA ALA A 42 -6.84 9.92 -0.51
C ALA A 42 -7.73 9.13 -1.48
N LYS A 43 -8.87 9.70 -1.89
CA LYS A 43 -9.77 9.09 -2.87
C LYS A 43 -9.10 8.91 -4.24
N VAL A 44 -8.44 9.96 -4.73
CA VAL A 44 -7.74 9.90 -6.02
C VAL A 44 -6.63 8.85 -5.98
N THR A 45 -5.80 8.85 -4.94
CA THR A 45 -4.74 7.86 -4.75
C THR A 45 -5.31 6.44 -4.65
N ALA A 46 -6.48 6.26 -4.02
CA ALA A 46 -7.15 4.96 -3.95
C ALA A 46 -7.68 4.47 -5.32
N GLU A 47 -8.18 5.36 -6.18
CA GLU A 47 -8.57 4.94 -7.54
C GLU A 47 -7.35 4.65 -8.42
N LEU A 48 -6.28 5.46 -8.29
CA LEU A 48 -5.03 5.22 -8.98
C LEU A 48 -4.39 3.89 -8.55
N SER A 49 -4.43 3.56 -7.26
CA SER A 49 -3.86 2.31 -6.77
C SER A 49 -4.57 1.07 -7.33
N LYS A 50 -5.89 1.12 -7.59
CA LYS A 50 -6.62 0.03 -8.25
C LYS A 50 -6.11 -0.22 -9.67
N ILE A 51 -5.87 0.86 -10.43
CA ILE A 51 -5.37 0.74 -11.81
C ILE A 51 -3.98 0.11 -11.81
N VAL A 52 -3.10 0.61 -10.94
CA VAL A 52 -1.74 0.08 -10.79
C VAL A 52 -1.76 -1.38 -10.31
N TYR A 53 -2.64 -1.73 -9.37
CA TYR A 53 -2.79 -3.10 -8.87
C TYR A 53 -3.08 -4.11 -9.98
N VAL A 54 -3.97 -3.76 -10.91
CA VAL A 54 -4.29 -4.64 -12.04
C VAL A 54 -3.20 -4.59 -13.11
N LYS A 55 -2.68 -3.40 -13.45
CA LYS A 55 -1.70 -3.23 -14.54
C LYS A 55 -0.33 -3.83 -14.24
N GLU A 56 0.12 -3.75 -12.99
CA GLU A 56 1.39 -4.32 -12.54
C GLU A 56 1.27 -5.83 -12.21
N GLY A 57 0.10 -6.44 -12.44
CA GLY A 57 -0.11 -7.86 -12.19
C GLY A 57 -0.06 -8.23 -10.70
N LEU A 58 -0.39 -7.29 -9.80
CA LEU A 58 -0.55 -7.57 -8.37
C LEU A 58 -1.88 -8.28 -8.06
N ALA A 59 -2.81 -8.24 -9.02
CA ALA A 59 -4.03 -9.04 -9.00
C ALA A 59 -3.70 -10.55 -9.05
N PRO A 60 -4.43 -11.39 -8.30
CA PRO A 60 -4.21 -12.83 -8.36
C PRO A 60 -4.43 -13.33 -9.81
N PRO A 61 -3.52 -14.15 -10.34
CA PRO A 61 -3.62 -14.63 -11.71
C PRO A 61 -4.80 -15.58 -11.88
N THR A 62 -5.15 -15.84 -13.13
CA THR A 62 -6.25 -16.74 -13.46
C THR A 62 -5.90 -18.19 -13.09
N VAL A 63 -6.91 -19.02 -12.81
CA VAL A 63 -6.70 -20.43 -12.45
C VAL A 63 -5.91 -21.18 -13.54
N ALA A 64 -6.12 -20.84 -14.81
CA ALA A 64 -5.39 -21.44 -15.93
C ALA A 64 -3.87 -21.15 -15.88
N GLU A 65 -3.49 -19.92 -15.51
CA GLU A 65 -2.09 -19.53 -15.35
C GLU A 65 -1.45 -20.25 -14.17
N PHE A 66 -2.19 -20.40 -13.06
CA PHE A 66 -1.75 -21.20 -11.91
C PHE A 66 -1.49 -22.66 -12.30
N THR A 67 -2.43 -23.30 -13.02
CA THR A 67 -2.26 -24.68 -13.49
C THR A 67 -1.03 -24.81 -14.38
N LYS A 68 -0.81 -23.85 -15.29
CA LYS A 68 0.36 -23.85 -16.17
C LYS A 68 1.69 -23.79 -15.39
N VAL A 69 1.78 -22.91 -14.39
CA VAL A 69 2.99 -22.82 -13.54
C VAL A 69 3.21 -24.10 -12.76
N TYR A 70 2.14 -24.67 -12.19
CA TYR A 70 2.21 -25.91 -11.43
C TYR A 70 2.68 -27.09 -12.29
N GLU A 71 2.10 -27.25 -13.48
CA GLU A 71 2.52 -28.29 -14.43
C GLU A 71 3.99 -28.15 -14.84
N CYS A 72 4.45 -26.93 -15.11
CA CYS A 72 5.86 -26.66 -15.43
C CYS A 72 6.78 -27.05 -14.27
N ALA A 73 6.41 -26.66 -13.04
CA ALA A 73 7.17 -27.00 -11.84
C ALA A 73 7.21 -28.51 -11.61
N SER A 74 6.09 -29.21 -11.75
CA SER A 74 6.02 -30.67 -11.63
C SER A 74 6.87 -31.37 -12.70
N LYS A 75 6.83 -30.92 -13.95
CA LYS A 75 7.67 -31.47 -15.03
C LYS A 75 9.16 -31.28 -14.74
N GLN A 76 9.57 -30.12 -14.23
CA GLN A 76 10.95 -29.88 -13.82
C GLN A 76 11.38 -30.74 -12.62
N ALA A 77 10.52 -30.90 -11.62
CA ALA A 77 10.78 -31.80 -10.49
C ALA A 77 10.95 -33.25 -10.95
N GLN A 78 10.13 -33.72 -11.90
CA GLN A 78 10.28 -35.06 -12.48
C GLN A 78 11.59 -35.23 -13.27
N LEU A 79 12.02 -34.21 -14.01
CA LEU A 79 13.30 -34.24 -14.72
C LEU A 79 14.49 -34.28 -13.75
N PHE A 80 14.43 -33.50 -12.67
CA PHE A 80 15.44 -33.51 -11.62
C PHE A 80 15.52 -34.86 -10.90
N ALA A 81 14.38 -35.50 -10.65
CA ALA A 81 14.33 -36.81 -10.00
C ALA A 81 14.89 -37.94 -10.89
N LYS A 82 14.72 -37.84 -12.22
CA LYS A 82 15.23 -38.84 -13.17
C LYS A 82 16.72 -38.70 -13.43
N ASP A 83 17.18 -37.48 -13.72
CA ASP A 83 18.57 -37.21 -14.12
C ASP A 83 19.12 -35.95 -13.41
N PRO A 84 19.50 -36.06 -12.13
CA PRO A 84 19.96 -34.90 -11.37
C PRO A 84 21.23 -34.27 -11.94
N LYS A 85 22.11 -35.07 -12.55
CA LYS A 85 23.38 -34.60 -13.13
C LYS A 85 23.16 -33.70 -14.35
N ALA A 86 22.25 -34.09 -15.25
CA ALA A 86 21.96 -33.33 -16.46
C ALA A 86 21.35 -31.95 -16.13
N VAL A 87 20.50 -31.88 -15.10
CA VAL A 87 19.90 -30.63 -14.64
C VAL A 87 20.94 -29.71 -14.01
N ILE A 88 21.85 -30.24 -13.20
CA ILE A 88 22.94 -29.45 -12.59
C ILE A 88 23.87 -28.89 -13.67
N GLU A 89 24.22 -29.68 -14.68
CA GLU A 89 25.06 -29.21 -15.79
C GLU A 89 24.38 -28.11 -16.61
N LEU A 90 23.08 -28.24 -16.89
CA LEU A 90 22.29 -27.18 -17.54
C LEU A 90 22.25 -25.92 -16.68
N PHE A 91 22.07 -26.05 -15.37
CA PHE A 91 22.06 -24.92 -14.46
C PHE A 91 23.41 -24.20 -14.42
N ILE A 92 24.52 -24.93 -14.34
CA ILE A 92 25.87 -24.37 -14.38
C ILE A 92 26.15 -23.69 -15.72
N LYS A 93 25.71 -24.28 -16.84
CA LYS A 93 25.83 -23.67 -18.17
C LYS A 93 25.04 -22.38 -18.27
N ASN A 94 23.80 -22.36 -17.77
CA ASN A 94 22.96 -21.17 -17.75
C ASN A 94 23.49 -20.08 -16.80
N ALA A 95 24.03 -20.48 -15.64
CA ALA A 95 24.60 -19.57 -14.66
C ALA A 95 25.84 -18.83 -15.18
N LYS A 96 26.63 -19.47 -16.05
CA LYS A 96 27.78 -18.83 -16.72
C LYS A 96 27.37 -17.75 -17.72
N GLY A 97 26.12 -17.75 -18.18
CA GLY A 97 25.58 -16.77 -19.12
C GLY A 97 24.92 -15.55 -18.47
N PHE A 98 24.79 -15.51 -17.14
CA PHE A 98 24.06 -14.42 -16.49
C PHE A 98 24.83 -13.11 -16.51
N ASN A 99 24.15 -12.05 -16.96
CA ASN A 99 24.64 -10.69 -16.85
C ASN A 99 24.41 -10.14 -15.42
N LYS A 100 25.19 -9.15 -15.00
CA LYS A 100 25.08 -8.52 -13.67
C LYS A 100 23.67 -7.95 -13.44
N ASP A 101 23.04 -7.42 -14.49
CA ASP A 101 21.68 -6.87 -14.42
C ASP A 101 20.62 -7.96 -14.17
N GLU A 102 20.81 -9.16 -14.72
CA GLU A 102 19.90 -10.29 -14.52
C GLU A 102 19.99 -10.82 -13.09
N ILE A 103 21.20 -10.91 -12.55
CA ILE A 103 21.43 -11.29 -11.16
C ILE A 103 20.73 -10.30 -10.22
N LEU A 104 20.88 -9.00 -10.48
CA LEU A 104 20.22 -7.97 -9.69
C LEU A 104 18.69 -8.10 -9.74
N ARG A 105 18.14 -8.40 -10.92
CA ARG A 105 16.69 -8.60 -11.09
C ARG A 105 16.19 -9.84 -10.35
N TYR A 106 16.89 -10.97 -10.44
CA TYR A 106 16.52 -12.18 -9.69
C TYR A 106 16.63 -11.97 -8.17
N LEU A 107 17.63 -11.21 -7.73
CA LEU A 107 17.80 -10.86 -6.33
C LEU A 107 16.65 -9.96 -5.84
N ALA A 108 16.23 -8.98 -6.65
CA ALA A 108 15.06 -8.15 -6.36
C ALA A 108 13.78 -9.00 -6.23
N TYR A 109 13.56 -9.95 -7.15
CA TYR A 109 12.43 -10.89 -7.06
C TYR A 109 12.51 -11.79 -5.83
N PHE A 110 13.70 -12.26 -5.47
CA PHE A 110 13.89 -13.05 -4.26
C PHE A 110 13.53 -12.28 -2.99
N ILE A 111 14.01 -11.04 -2.87
CA ILE A 111 13.64 -10.13 -1.77
C ILE A 111 12.14 -9.89 -1.74
N GLN A 112 11.52 -9.71 -2.91
CA GLN A 112 10.07 -9.51 -3.02
C GLN A 112 9.27 -10.73 -2.55
N ILE A 113 9.69 -11.95 -2.93
CA ILE A 113 9.06 -13.19 -2.47
C ILE A 113 9.19 -13.34 -0.95
N LEU A 114 10.38 -13.07 -0.39
CA LEU A 114 10.58 -13.06 1.07
C LEU A 114 9.70 -12.01 1.77
N GLY A 115 9.57 -10.83 1.17
CA GLY A 115 8.69 -9.77 1.65
C GLY A 115 7.23 -10.22 1.69
N PHE A 116 6.72 -10.83 0.61
CA PHE A 116 5.36 -11.35 0.56
C PHE A 116 5.13 -12.53 1.52
N PHE A 117 6.14 -13.38 1.72
CA PHE A 117 6.07 -14.46 2.71
C PHE A 117 5.90 -13.88 4.13
N SER A 118 6.72 -12.90 4.51
CA SER A 118 6.61 -12.21 5.81
C SER A 118 5.28 -11.46 5.96
N LEU A 119 4.79 -10.82 4.89
CA LEU A 119 3.48 -10.18 4.88
C LEU A 119 2.35 -11.22 5.10
N GLY A 120 2.47 -12.40 4.50
CA GLY A 120 1.58 -13.53 4.72
C GLY A 120 1.56 -14.00 6.18
N GLU A 121 2.73 -14.07 6.82
CA GLU A 121 2.83 -14.38 8.25
C GLU A 121 2.18 -13.30 9.13
N ILE A 122 2.37 -12.01 8.80
CA ILE A 122 1.73 -10.89 9.51
C ILE A 122 0.20 -10.99 9.42
N ILE A 123 -0.33 -11.24 8.22
CA ILE A 123 -1.78 -11.40 7.98
C ILE A 123 -2.30 -12.66 8.70
N GLY A 124 -1.59 -13.79 8.59
CA GLY A 124 -1.97 -15.06 9.21
C GLY A 124 -2.00 -14.98 10.74
N ARG A 125 -1.04 -14.26 11.35
CA ARG A 125 -1.00 -14.03 12.81
C ARG A 125 -1.82 -12.83 13.26
N ARG A 126 -2.31 -12.00 12.33
CA ARG A 126 -3.03 -10.73 12.60
C ARG A 126 -2.26 -9.77 13.51
N ASN A 127 -0.92 -9.85 13.51
CA ASN A 127 -0.04 -9.05 14.36
C ASN A 127 1.16 -8.57 13.54
N VAL A 128 1.42 -7.26 13.61
CA VAL A 128 2.51 -6.61 12.87
C VAL A 128 3.87 -6.92 13.51
N VAL A 129 3.91 -7.07 14.84
CA VAL A 129 5.13 -7.33 15.60
C VAL A 129 4.89 -8.50 16.54
N GLY A 130 5.74 -9.53 16.47
CA GLY A 130 5.69 -10.68 17.36
C GLY A 130 4.44 -11.56 17.26
N TYR A 131 4.31 -12.47 18.20
CA TYR A 131 3.07 -13.22 18.46
C TYR A 131 2.29 -12.50 19.56
N ALA A 132 0.96 -12.52 19.48
CA ALA A 132 0.12 -12.07 20.60
C ALA A 132 0.18 -13.10 21.76
N SER A 133 1.21 -12.97 22.60
CA SER A 133 1.36 -13.60 23.91
C SER A 133 2.59 -12.97 24.59
N GLU A 134 2.58 -12.38 25.77
CA GLU A 134 1.61 -12.24 26.86
C GLU A 134 1.87 -10.84 27.49
N HIS A 135 0.82 -10.23 28.06
CA HIS A 135 0.68 -8.84 28.57
C HIS A 135 -0.10 -7.87 27.66
#